data_AF-A0A3D5D7S1-F1
#
_entry.id   AF-A0A3D5D7S1-F1
#
_cell.length_a   1.000
_cell.length_b   1.000
_cell.length_c   1.000
_cell.angle_alpha   90.00
_cell.angle_beta   90.00
_cell.angle_gamma   90.00
#
_symmetry.space_group_name_H-M   'P 1'
#
loop_
_entity.id
_entity.type
_entity.pdbx_description
1 polymer ?
#
loop_
_entity_poly.entity_id
_entity_poly.type
_entity_poly.pdbx_seq_one_letter_code
_entity_poly.pdbx_strand_id
1 'polypeptide(L)'
;YHARDVAVVRGQREGATVVLGSATPSMESYHNAQRGRYQLLEMPSRADDKQMPLVRVQDMRTEKSKGDQGPPIFSQRLKEAIHNRLEQGEQTILFLNRRGFATSMQCPDCGFVAECPN
;
A
#
# COMPACT_ATOMS: atom_id res chain seq x y z
N TYR A 1 19.95 2.75 -13.76
CA TYR A 1 20.13 1.28 -13.71
C TYR A 1 19.33 0.75 -12.52
N HIS A 2 18.87 -0.51 -12.56
CA HIS A 2 18.13 -1.12 -11.44
C HIS A 2 19.05 -2.10 -10.70
N ALA A 3 19.34 -1.86 -9.43
CA ALA A 3 20.37 -2.59 -8.68
C ALA A 3 20.09 -4.11 -8.58
N ARG A 4 18.81 -4.50 -8.42
CA ARG A 4 18.36 -5.90 -8.47
C ARG A 4 18.83 -6.62 -9.73
N ASP A 5 18.61 -6.01 -10.89
CA ASP A 5 18.88 -6.67 -12.18
C ASP A 5 20.40 -6.79 -12.38
N VAL A 6 21.16 -5.78 -11.94
CA VAL A 6 22.63 -5.83 -11.91
C VAL A 6 23.12 -6.93 -10.97
N ALA A 7 22.51 -7.14 -9.81
CA ALA A 7 22.87 -8.20 -8.89
C ALA A 7 22.65 -9.59 -9.48
N VAL A 8 21.52 -9.81 -10.18
CA VAL A 8 21.22 -11.08 -10.87
C VAL A 8 22.27 -11.35 -11.97
N VAL A 9 22.57 -10.36 -12.81
CA VAL A 9 23.57 -10.50 -13.87
C VAL A 9 24.97 -10.75 -13.30
N ARG A 10 25.33 -10.06 -12.21
CA ARG A 10 26.62 -10.27 -11.55
C ARG A 10 26.71 -11.66 -10.94
N GLY A 11 25.69 -12.13 -10.23
CA GLY A 11 25.65 -13.49 -9.68
C GLY A 11 25.82 -14.55 -10.76
N GLN A 12 25.15 -14.38 -11.90
CA GLN A 12 25.33 -15.27 -13.04
C GLN A 12 26.77 -15.30 -13.57
N ARG A 13 27.43 -14.13 -13.69
CA ARG A 13 28.82 -14.04 -14.17
C ARG A 13 29.83 -14.68 -13.23
N GLU A 14 29.59 -14.57 -11.93
CA GLU A 14 30.48 -15.10 -10.89
C GLU A 14 30.13 -16.54 -10.47
N GLY A 15 29.09 -17.15 -11.07
CA GLY A 15 28.60 -18.46 -10.67
C GLY A 15 28.04 -18.50 -9.24
N ALA A 16 27.55 -17.36 -8.73
CA ALA A 16 27.05 -17.21 -7.37
C ALA A 16 25.51 -17.25 -7.30
N THR A 17 24.98 -17.81 -6.22
CA THR A 17 23.55 -17.79 -5.93
C THR A 17 23.09 -16.42 -5.46
N VAL A 18 22.03 -15.89 -6.08
CA VAL A 18 21.41 -14.62 -5.70
C VAL A 18 20.07 -14.88 -5.04
N VAL A 19 19.88 -14.38 -3.82
CA VAL A 19 18.62 -14.49 -3.08
C VAL A 19 17.91 -13.14 -3.08
N LEU A 20 16.69 -13.10 -3.63
CA LEU A 20 15.84 -11.92 -3.66
C LEU A 20 14.77 -12.02 -2.55
N GLY A 21 15.09 -11.53 -1.35
CA GLY A 21 14.16 -11.54 -0.22
C GLY A 21 13.19 -10.35 -0.25
N SER A 22 11.87 -10.62 -0.19
CA SER A 22 10.86 -9.59 0.03
C SER A 22 9.58 -10.16 0.63
N ALA A 23 8.97 -9.43 1.56
CA ALA A 23 7.61 -9.70 2.03
C ALA A 23 6.53 -9.18 1.05
N THR A 24 6.91 -8.28 0.13
CA THR A 24 6.07 -7.71 -0.92
C THR A 24 6.90 -7.66 -2.22
N PRO A 25 7.07 -8.81 -2.91
CA PRO A 25 7.95 -8.87 -4.06
C PRO A 25 7.47 -7.94 -5.17
N SER A 26 8.41 -7.32 -5.90
CA SER A 26 8.08 -6.58 -7.12
C SER A 26 7.42 -7.51 -8.14
N MET A 27 6.46 -7.00 -8.90
CA MET A 27 5.72 -7.78 -9.90
C MET A 27 6.63 -8.51 -10.89
N GLU A 28 7.72 -7.89 -11.34
CA GLU A 28 8.64 -8.51 -12.30
C GLU A 28 9.38 -9.70 -11.71
N SER A 29 9.84 -9.60 -10.45
CA SER A 29 10.50 -10.72 -9.76
C SER A 29 9.55 -11.87 -9.51
N TYR A 30 8.33 -11.57 -9.04
CA TYR A 30 7.32 -12.58 -8.77
C TYR A 30 6.91 -13.30 -10.06
N HIS A 31 6.71 -12.57 -11.15
CA HIS A 31 6.43 -13.12 -12.47
C HIS A 31 7.56 -14.01 -13.01
N ASN A 32 8.81 -13.60 -12.84
CA ASN A 32 9.96 -14.45 -13.21
C ASN A 32 10.01 -15.76 -12.40
N ALA A 33 9.63 -15.71 -11.13
CA ALA A 33 9.52 -16.90 -10.30
C ALA A 33 8.38 -17.83 -10.75
N GLN A 34 7.20 -17.26 -11.02
CA GLN A 34 6.06 -18.02 -11.58
C GLN A 34 6.36 -18.66 -12.94
N ARG A 35 7.20 -18.03 -13.76
CA ARG A 35 7.66 -18.57 -15.05
C ARG A 35 8.82 -19.57 -14.93
N GLY A 36 9.28 -19.89 -13.72
CA GLY A 36 10.39 -20.81 -13.48
C GLY A 36 11.78 -20.27 -13.82
N ARG A 37 11.91 -18.95 -14.08
CA ARG A 37 13.23 -18.31 -14.25
C ARG A 37 13.95 -18.14 -12.92
N TYR A 38 13.18 -17.91 -11.86
CA TYR A 38 13.65 -17.93 -10.47
C TYR A 38 12.96 -19.05 -9.71
N GLN A 39 13.61 -19.56 -8.67
CA GLN A 39 12.97 -20.46 -7.72
C GLN A 39 12.20 -19.63 -6.68
N LEU A 40 10.90 -19.90 -6.53
CA LEU A 40 10.09 -19.29 -5.48
C LEU A 40 10.25 -20.08 -4.19
N LEU A 41 10.62 -19.38 -3.11
CA LEU A 41 10.68 -19.93 -1.76
C LEU A 41 9.71 -19.13 -0.88
N GLU A 42 8.75 -19.80 -0.26
CA GLU A 42 7.68 -19.14 0.50
C GLU A 42 7.84 -19.36 2.00
N MET A 43 7.54 -18.32 2.77
CA MET A 43 7.45 -18.36 4.24
C MET A 43 6.01 -18.00 4.63
N PRO A 44 5.11 -19.00 4.79
CA PRO A 44 3.69 -18.74 5.05
C PRO A 44 3.42 -18.15 6.44
N SER A 45 4.35 -18.33 7.37
CA SER A 45 4.29 -17.78 8.72
C SER A 45 5.30 -16.64 8.90
N ARG A 46 4.92 -15.64 9.71
CA ARG A 46 5.83 -14.53 10.07
C ARG A 46 6.99 -15.06 10.89
N ALA A 47 8.19 -14.59 10.59
CA ALA A 47 9.40 -15.01 11.30
C ALA A 47 9.38 -14.68 12.80
N ASP A 48 8.63 -13.64 13.20
CA ASP A 48 8.49 -13.18 14.58
C ASP A 48 7.15 -13.57 15.23
N ASP A 49 6.33 -14.39 14.55
CA ASP A 49 5.00 -14.85 14.98
C ASP A 49 4.03 -13.73 15.46
N LYS A 50 4.29 -12.48 15.05
CA LYS A 50 3.44 -11.35 15.45
C LYS A 50 2.11 -11.37 14.72
N GLN A 51 1.04 -11.13 15.47
CA GLN A 51 -0.29 -10.95 14.90
C GLN A 51 -0.39 -9.67 14.08
N MET A 52 -1.19 -9.72 13.01
CA MET A 52 -1.53 -8.56 12.21
C MET A 52 -2.33 -7.54 13.03
N PRO A 53 -2.11 -6.23 12.83
CA PRO A 53 -2.95 -5.22 13.46
C PRO A 53 -4.39 -5.32 12.95
N LEU A 54 -5.35 -4.88 13.77
CA LEU A 54 -6.74 -4.76 13.35
C LEU A 54 -6.87 -3.67 12.28
N VAL A 55 -7.35 -4.05 11.10
CA VAL A 55 -7.62 -3.13 9.98
C VAL A 55 -9.12 -2.87 9.88
N ARG A 56 -9.50 -1.60 9.69
CA ARG A 56 -10.89 -1.19 9.48
C ARG A 56 -10.98 -0.37 8.20
N VAL A 57 -11.84 -0.79 7.28
CA VAL A 57 -12.20 0.00 6.10
C VAL A 57 -13.36 0.92 6.48
N GLN A 58 -13.28 2.21 6.15
CA GLN A 58 -14.34 3.18 6.44
C GLN A 58 -14.94 3.66 5.13
N ASP A 59 -16.27 3.58 5.01
CA ASP A 59 -16.98 4.07 3.83
C ASP A 59 -17.24 5.57 3.95
N MET A 60 -16.44 6.36 3.24
CA MET A 60 -16.51 7.82 3.26
C MET A 60 -17.81 8.39 2.69
N ARG A 61 -18.60 7.62 1.93
CA ARG A 61 -19.91 8.05 1.40
C ARG A 61 -20.95 8.24 2.50
N THR A 62 -20.76 7.54 3.63
CA THR A 62 -21.66 7.62 4.79
C THR A 62 -21.35 8.81 5.71
N GLU A 63 -20.19 9.44 5.51
CA GLU A 63 -19.73 10.55 6.32
C GLU A 63 -20.44 11.83 5.87
N LYS A 64 -21.32 12.37 6.73
CA LYS A 64 -22.03 13.61 6.44
C LYS A 64 -21.13 14.80 6.70
N SER A 65 -21.15 15.78 5.79
CA SER A 65 -20.56 17.07 6.09
C SER A 65 -21.37 17.79 7.17
N LYS A 66 -20.69 18.26 8.22
CA LYS A 66 -21.29 19.16 9.21
C LYS A 66 -21.11 20.61 8.71
N GLY A 67 -21.89 21.01 7.70
CA GLY A 67 -21.92 22.40 7.17
C GLY A 67 -21.77 22.50 5.64
N ASP A 68 -21.65 23.74 5.14
CA ASP A 68 -21.58 24.09 3.70
C ASP A 68 -20.21 23.79 3.04
N GLN A 69 -19.34 23.01 3.67
CA GLN A 69 -17.96 22.79 3.23
C GLN A 69 -17.73 21.40 2.63
N GLY A 70 -18.51 21.03 1.60
CA GLY A 70 -18.26 19.82 0.79
C GLY A 70 -18.13 18.49 1.57
N PRO A 71 -17.74 17.38 0.93
CA PRO A 71 -17.55 16.10 1.61
C PRO A 71 -16.32 16.12 2.56
N PRO A 72 -16.39 15.48 3.73
CA PRO A 72 -15.30 15.48 4.71
C PRO A 72 -14.08 14.69 4.22
N ILE A 73 -12.87 15.21 4.48
CA ILE A 73 -11.60 14.56 4.11
C ILE A 73 -11.28 13.35 5.00
N PHE A 74 -11.66 13.39 6.28
CA PHE A 74 -11.46 12.30 7.24
C PHE A 74 -12.79 11.85 7.83
N SER A 75 -12.96 10.54 7.99
CA SER A 75 -14.09 9.99 8.74
C SER A 75 -14.06 10.43 10.19
N GLN A 76 -15.24 10.54 10.80
CA GLN A 76 -15.36 10.89 12.21
C GLN A 76 -14.56 9.92 13.10
N ARG A 77 -14.63 8.62 12.79
CA ARG A 77 -13.88 7.58 13.50
C ARG A 77 -12.36 7.77 13.42
N LEU A 78 -11.83 8.16 12.26
CA LEU A 78 -10.41 8.42 12.10
C LEU A 78 -9.98 9.65 12.90
N LYS A 79 -10.77 10.72 12.89
CA LYS A 79 -10.50 11.93 13.68
C LYS A 79 -10.41 11.63 15.18
N GLU A 80 -11.38 10.88 15.70
CA GLU A 80 -11.39 10.44 17.11
C GLU A 80 -10.17 9.57 17.44
N ALA A 81 -9.84 8.62 16.57
CA ALA A 81 -8.66 7.77 16.77
C ALA A 81 -7.35 8.58 16.79
N ILE A 82 -7.21 9.57 15.91
CA ILE A 82 -6.05 10.48 15.90
C ILE A 82 -6.00 11.29 17.21
N HIS A 83 -7.13 11.86 17.62
CA HIS A 83 -7.20 12.67 18.84
C HIS A 83 -6.78 11.88 20.07
N ASN A 84 -7.33 10.68 20.25
CA ASN A 84 -7.00 9.80 21.36
C ASN A 84 -5.50 9.46 21.42
N ARG A 85 -4.84 9.29 20.27
CA ARG A 85 -3.39 9.04 20.21
C ARG A 85 -2.59 10.26 20.65
N LEU A 86 -3.00 11.44 20.19
CA LEU A 86 -2.35 12.70 20.56
C LEU A 86 -2.53 13.03 22.06
N GLU A 87 -3.71 12.77 22.63
CA GLU A 87 -3.96 12.93 24.08
C GLU A 87 -3.07 12.03 24.94
N GLN A 88 -2.70 10.86 24.41
CA GLN A 88 -1.78 9.91 25.06
C GLN A 88 -0.30 10.26 24.84
N GLY A 89 0.01 11.36 24.16
CA GLY A 89 1.39 11.72 23.79
C GLY A 89 2.00 10.82 22.71
N GLU A 90 1.18 10.06 22.00
CA GLU A 90 1.59 9.17 20.92
C GLU A 90 1.51 9.86 19.55
N GLN A 91 2.06 9.20 18.53
CA GLN A 91 2.11 9.73 17.16
C GLN A 91 1.18 8.95 16.23
N THR A 92 0.61 9.65 15.25
CA THR A 92 -0.12 9.03 14.13
C THR A 92 0.59 9.29 12.82
N ILE A 93 0.77 8.25 12.01
CA ILE A 93 1.29 8.36 10.65
C ILE A 93 0.12 8.34 9.67
N LEU A 94 0.01 9.36 8.83
CA LEU A 94 -0.95 9.45 7.74
C LEU A 94 -0.22 9.28 6.40
N PHE A 95 -0.61 8.27 5.64
CA PHE A 95 -0.12 8.06 4.28
C PHE A 95 -1.02 8.78 3.28
N LEU A 96 -0.42 9.64 2.46
CA LEU A 96 -1.10 10.37 1.38
C LEU A 96 -0.42 10.02 0.06
N ASN A 97 -1.17 10.12 -1.04
CA ASN A 97 -0.61 9.96 -2.37
C ASN A 97 0.53 10.95 -2.60
N ARG A 98 1.52 10.55 -3.40
CA ARG A 98 2.66 11.41 -3.76
C ARG A 98 2.13 12.68 -4.47
N ARG A 99 2.72 13.83 -4.13
CA ARG A 99 2.42 15.10 -4.81
C ARG A 99 2.58 14.95 -6.33
N GLY A 100 1.63 15.49 -7.09
CA GLY A 100 1.61 15.42 -8.57
C GLY A 100 0.95 14.17 -9.15
N PHE A 101 0.26 13.36 -8.33
CA PHE A 101 -0.63 12.31 -8.85
C PHE A 101 -1.81 12.92 -9.60
N ALA A 102 -2.21 12.27 -10.70
CA ALA A 102 -3.40 12.66 -11.44
C ALA A 102 -4.64 12.56 -10.54
N THR A 103 -5.40 13.64 -10.48
CA THR A 103 -6.68 13.69 -9.77
C THR A 103 -7.72 12.92 -10.58
N SER A 104 -8.34 11.89 -9.99
CA SER A 104 -9.57 11.31 -10.51
C SER A 104 -10.77 12.11 -9.99
N MET A 105 -11.82 12.24 -10.80
CA MET A 105 -13.10 12.79 -10.34
C MET A 105 -14.00 11.65 -9.87
N GLN A 106 -14.40 11.70 -8.60
CA GLN A 106 -15.32 10.75 -7.98
C GLN A 106 -16.51 11.48 -7.37
N CYS A 107 -17.73 10.98 -7.60
CA CYS A 107 -18.94 11.45 -6.95
C CYS A 107 -18.95 11.04 -5.47
N PRO A 108 -19.03 11.98 -4.51
CA PRO A 108 -19.02 11.67 -3.08
C PRO A 108 -20.23 10.86 -2.60
N ASP A 109 -21.37 10.97 -3.29
CA ASP A 109 -22.63 10.36 -2.84
C ASP A 109 -22.74 8.90 -3.29
N CYS A 110 -22.50 8.62 -4.57
CA CYS A 110 -22.66 7.28 -5.14
C CYS A 110 -21.34 6.54 -5.38
N GLY A 111 -20.20 7.25 -5.36
CA GLY A 111 -18.88 6.68 -5.61
C GLY A 111 -18.51 6.52 -7.08
N PHE A 112 -19.35 6.99 -8.02
CA PHE A 112 -19.06 6.95 -9.46
C PHE A 112 -17.74 7.66 -9.78
N VAL A 113 -16.88 7.01 -10.56
CA VAL A 113 -15.61 7.58 -11.04
C VAL A 113 -15.75 7.82 -12.54
N ALA A 114 -15.41 9.04 -12.99
CA ALA A 114 -15.44 9.36 -14.41
C ALA A 114 -14.30 8.62 -15.14
N GLU A 115 -14.65 7.82 -16.14
CA GLU A 115 -13.72 7.05 -16.95
C GLU A 115 -13.64 7.62 -18.38
N CYS A 116 -12.51 7.35 -19.07
CA CYS A 116 -12.41 7.62 -20.50
C CYS A 116 -13.31 6.60 -21.23
N PRO A 117 -14.17 7.03 -22.17
CA PRO A 117 -15.04 6.12 -22.91
C PRO A 117 -14.31 5.26 -23.94
N ASN A 118 -13.00 5.49 -24.14
CA ASN A 118 -12.14 4.78 -25.08
C ASN A 118 -10.99 4.10 -24.34
#